data_AF-A0AA96WR11-F1
#
_entry.id   AF-A0AA96WR11-F1
#
_cell.length_a   1.000
_cell.length_b   1.000
_cell.length_c   1.000
_cell.angle_alpha   90.00
_cell.angle_beta   90.00
_cell.angle_gamma   90.00
#
_symmetry.space_group_name_H-M   'P 1'
#
loop_
_entity.id
_entity.type
_entity.pdbx_description
1 polymer ?
#
loop_
_entity_poly.entity_id
_entity_poly.type
_entity_poly.pdbx_seq_one_letter_code
_entity_poly.pdbx_strand_id
1 'polypeptide(L)'
;MSYIKTQGKTLNPNEKNRSDGSELIPAEVQANVRLNEADLIDASFTVGYTIDDEGLINNFTIEPDMYLSDYPSLRQQRHYIVLGAGAFSLVVLLLLTAFLVS
;
A
#
# COMPACT_ATOMS: atom_id res chain seq x y z
N MET A 1 -16.26 49.09 -19.50
CA MET A 1 -15.55 47.86 -19.11
C MET A 1 -15.89 47.58 -17.65
N SER A 2 -16.80 46.65 -17.37
CA SER A 2 -17.33 46.38 -16.02
C SER A 2 -16.51 45.25 -15.37
N TYR A 3 -15.93 45.50 -14.21
CA TYR A 3 -15.21 44.48 -13.44
C TYR A 3 -16.15 43.86 -12.41
N ILE A 4 -16.28 42.54 -12.43
CA ILE A 4 -17.05 41.80 -11.44
C ILE A 4 -16.16 41.65 -10.20
N LYS A 5 -16.45 42.42 -9.15
CA LYS A 5 -15.80 42.30 -7.84
C LYS A 5 -16.37 41.07 -7.15
N THR A 6 -15.62 39.96 -7.11
CA THR A 6 -15.98 38.80 -6.30
C THR A 6 -15.93 39.21 -4.83
N GLN A 7 -17.09 39.39 -4.21
CA GLN A 7 -17.20 39.72 -2.79
C GLN A 7 -16.71 38.50 -1.99
N GLY A 8 -15.65 38.67 -1.20
CA GLY A 8 -15.20 37.64 -0.27
C GLY A 8 -16.29 37.32 0.75
N LYS A 9 -16.44 36.03 1.08
CA LYS A 9 -17.35 35.50 2.10
C LYS A 9 -17.11 36.25 3.42
N THR A 10 -18.11 37.00 3.90
CA THR A 10 -18.04 37.68 5.20
C THR A 10 -18.02 36.64 6.31
N LEU A 11 -16.88 36.47 6.97
CA LEU A 11 -16.71 35.48 8.05
C LEU A 11 -17.52 35.93 9.27
N ASN A 12 -18.55 35.16 9.63
CA ASN A 12 -19.29 35.37 10.87
C ASN A 12 -18.41 34.89 12.04
N PRO A 13 -18.11 35.73 13.05
CA PRO A 13 -17.24 35.37 14.17
C PRO A 13 -17.82 34.26 15.06
N ASN A 14 -19.11 33.93 14.93
CA ASN A 14 -19.78 32.82 15.60
C ASN A 14 -19.99 31.58 14.70
N GLU A 15 -19.54 31.62 13.44
CA GLU A 15 -19.51 30.44 12.59
C GLU A 15 -18.45 29.52 13.17
N LYS A 16 -18.86 28.36 13.68
CA LYS A 16 -17.95 27.30 14.04
C LYS A 16 -17.32 26.82 12.74
N ASN A 17 -16.26 27.49 12.30
CA ASN A 17 -15.41 27.14 11.15
C ASN A 17 -14.59 25.88 11.47
N ARG A 18 -15.26 24.87 12.01
CA ARG A 18 -14.69 23.56 12.19
C ARG A 18 -14.88 22.88 10.85
N SER A 19 -13.78 22.83 10.10
CA SER A 19 -13.62 21.97 8.94
C SER A 19 -14.34 20.66 9.17
N ASP A 20 -15.28 20.35 8.29
CA ASP A 20 -16.04 19.11 8.30
C ASP A 20 -15.45 18.07 7.33
N GLY A 21 -14.33 18.42 6.67
CA GLY A 21 -13.67 17.58 5.67
C GLY A 21 -14.17 17.79 4.24
N SER A 22 -15.36 18.37 4.05
CA SER A 22 -15.99 18.51 2.72
C SER A 22 -15.23 19.43 1.75
N GLU A 23 -14.39 20.31 2.28
CA GLU A 23 -13.47 21.17 1.54
C GLU A 23 -12.28 20.43 0.90
N LEU A 24 -12.02 19.19 1.34
CA LEU A 24 -10.95 18.34 0.81
C LEU A 24 -11.41 17.55 -0.42
N ILE A 25 -12.73 17.40 -0.59
CA ILE A 25 -13.31 16.74 -1.76
C ILE A 25 -13.21 17.72 -2.93
N PRO A 26 -12.42 17.42 -3.98
CA PRO A 26 -12.32 18.27 -5.15
C PRO A 26 -13.69 18.48 -5.81
N ALA A 27 -13.93 19.68 -6.33
CA ALA A 27 -15.24 20.08 -6.87
C ALA A 27 -15.70 19.16 -8.02
N GLU A 28 -14.74 18.60 -8.76
CA GLU A 28 -14.95 17.65 -9.84
C GLU A 28 -15.59 16.34 -9.35
N VAL A 29 -15.24 15.88 -8.14
CA VAL A 29 -15.80 14.65 -7.55
C VAL A 29 -17.21 14.91 -7.04
N GLN A 30 -17.47 16.03 -6.37
CA GLN A 30 -18.82 16.37 -5.89
C GLN A 30 -19.85 16.51 -7.03
N ALA A 31 -19.41 16.95 -8.21
CA ALA A 31 -20.26 17.04 -9.40
C ALA A 31 -20.61 15.66 -9.97
N ASN A 32 -19.69 14.70 -9.88
CA ASN A 32 -19.86 13.32 -10.36
C ASN A 32 -20.68 12.45 -9.40
N VAL A 33 -20.55 12.63 -8.07
CA VAL A 33 -21.36 11.94 -7.05
C VAL A 33 -22.87 12.21 -7.23
N ARG A 34 -23.25 13.39 -7.77
CA ARG A 34 -24.66 13.72 -8.08
C ARG A 34 -25.21 12.97 -9.30
N LEU A 35 -24.34 12.38 -10.12
CA LEU A 35 -24.67 11.56 -11.27
C LEU A 35 -24.48 10.09 -10.88
N ASN A 36 -25.42 9.54 -10.10
CA ASN A 36 -25.56 8.10 -9.77
C ASN A 36 -24.35 7.23 -10.16
N GLU A 37 -23.32 7.27 -9.32
CA GLU A 37 -22.01 6.64 -9.53
C GLU A 37 -22.03 5.11 -9.51
N ALA A 38 -23.16 4.52 -9.08
CA ALA A 38 -23.37 3.07 -9.00
C ALA A 38 -23.27 2.35 -10.36
N ASP A 39 -23.42 3.07 -11.49
CA ASP A 39 -23.39 2.49 -12.84
C ASP A 39 -22.09 2.74 -13.61
N LEU A 40 -21.18 3.61 -13.12
CA LEU A 40 -20.02 4.08 -13.90
C LEU A 40 -18.64 3.68 -13.34
N ILE A 41 -18.56 3.27 -12.07
CA ILE A 41 -17.32 2.70 -11.53
C ILE A 41 -17.23 1.26 -12.01
N ASP A 42 -16.56 1.06 -13.15
CA ASP A 42 -16.10 -0.26 -13.58
C ASP A 42 -15.34 -0.89 -12.41
N ALA A 43 -15.93 -1.95 -11.84
CA ALA A 43 -15.41 -2.67 -10.67
C ALA A 43 -13.94 -3.11 -10.83
N SER A 44 -13.43 -3.08 -12.06
CA SER A 44 -12.02 -3.30 -12.40
C SER A 44 -11.07 -2.24 -11.83
N PHE A 45 -11.48 -0.97 -11.71
CA PHE A 45 -10.63 0.11 -11.15
C PHE A 45 -10.50 0.06 -9.63
N THR A 46 -11.35 -0.70 -8.94
CA THR A 46 -11.34 -0.85 -7.48
C THR A 46 -10.58 -2.10 -7.00
N VAL A 47 -10.16 -2.98 -7.90
CA VAL A 47 -9.39 -4.18 -7.54
C VAL A 47 -7.96 -3.77 -7.16
N GLY A 48 -7.66 -3.71 -5.87
CA GLY A 48 -6.32 -3.41 -5.34
C GLY A 48 -6.18 -2.07 -4.62
N TYR A 49 -7.23 -1.26 -4.61
CA TYR A 49 -7.26 0.06 -3.95
C TYR A 49 -8.33 0.11 -2.87
N THR A 50 -8.08 0.89 -1.81
CA THR A 50 -9.12 1.19 -0.80
C THR A 50 -9.90 2.43 -1.22
N ILE A 51 -11.19 2.47 -0.90
CA ILE A 51 -12.04 3.66 -1.05
C ILE A 51 -12.25 4.25 0.34
N ASP A 52 -12.18 5.57 0.47
CA ASP A 52 -12.45 6.25 1.74
C ASP A 52 -13.96 6.48 1.99
N ASP A 53 -14.30 7.03 3.15
CA ASP A 53 -15.69 7.32 3.54
C ASP A 53 -16.36 8.36 2.63
N GLU A 54 -15.57 9.08 1.81
CA GLU A 54 -16.02 10.09 0.86
C GLU A 54 -16.19 9.52 -0.57
N GLY A 55 -15.86 8.24 -0.79
CA GLY A 55 -15.97 7.56 -2.08
C GLY A 55 -14.76 7.73 -2.99
N LEU A 56 -13.67 8.35 -2.51
CA LEU A 56 -12.44 8.58 -3.27
C LEU A 56 -11.53 7.36 -3.21
N ILE A 57 -10.93 7.01 -4.35
CA ILE A 57 -9.87 6.01 -4.40
C ILE A 57 -8.62 6.54 -3.69
N ASN A 58 -8.07 5.74 -2.78
CA ASN A 58 -6.84 6.07 -2.08
C ASN A 58 -5.61 5.71 -2.94
N ASN A 59 -4.50 6.44 -2.79
CA ASN A 59 -3.22 6.11 -3.41
C ASN A 59 -2.45 5.01 -2.65
N PHE A 60 -2.97 4.54 -1.51
CA PHE A 60 -2.43 3.39 -0.79
C PHE A 60 -3.04 2.09 -1.32
N THR A 61 -2.17 1.11 -1.57
CA THR A 61 -2.56 -0.25 -1.96
C THR A 61 -3.19 -0.98 -0.77
N ILE A 62 -4.11 -1.90 -1.06
CA ILE A 62 -4.57 -2.88 -0.05
C ILE A 62 -3.39 -3.67 0.51
N GLU A 63 -3.34 -3.84 1.84
CA GLU A 63 -2.33 -4.71 2.45
C GLU A 63 -2.62 -6.15 2.00
N PRO A 64 -1.62 -6.87 1.46
CA PRO A 64 -1.81 -8.26 1.08
C PRO A 64 -2.02 -9.11 2.33
N ASP A 65 -2.83 -10.16 2.21
CA ASP A 65 -3.02 -11.12 3.29
C ASP A 65 -1.66 -11.71 3.72
N MET A 66 -1.34 -11.53 5.01
CA MET A 66 -0.12 -12.07 5.58
C MET A 66 -0.28 -13.58 5.78
N TYR A 67 0.60 -14.36 5.15
CA TYR A 67 0.69 -15.80 5.40
C TYR A 67 1.78 -16.10 6.43
N LEU A 68 1.45 -16.97 7.40
CA LEU A 68 2.46 -17.50 8.30
C LEU A 68 3.32 -18.53 7.58
N SER A 69 4.61 -18.58 7.93
CA SER A 69 5.50 -19.62 7.42
C SER A 69 5.22 -20.94 8.14
N ASP A 70 4.92 -22.00 7.38
CA ASP A 70 4.84 -23.34 7.94
C ASP A 70 6.23 -23.89 8.30
N TYR A 71 6.26 -24.72 9.33
CA TYR A 71 7.48 -25.44 9.70
C TYR A 71 7.91 -26.37 8.54
N PRO A 72 9.21 -26.46 8.21
CA PRO A 72 9.67 -27.25 7.07
C PRO A 72 9.31 -28.72 7.23
N SER A 73 8.82 -29.31 6.14
CA SER A 73 8.56 -30.75 6.06
C SER A 73 9.83 -31.58 6.28
N LEU A 74 9.67 -32.83 6.67
CA LEU A 74 10.82 -33.74 6.89
C LEU A 74 11.71 -33.86 5.64
N ARG A 75 11.12 -33.80 4.44
CA ARG A 75 11.87 -33.82 3.18
C ARG A 75 12.70 -32.54 2.99
N GLN A 76 12.15 -31.38 3.31
CA GLN A 76 12.89 -30.11 3.26
C GLN A 76 14.02 -30.08 4.28
N GLN A 77 13.78 -30.56 5.51
CA GLN A 77 14.82 -30.67 6.54
C GLN A 77 16.01 -31.53 6.09
N ARG A 78 15.76 -32.66 5.41
CA ARG A 78 16.83 -33.50 4.85
C ARG A 78 17.66 -32.76 3.80
N HIS A 79 17.03 -31.97 2.92
CA HIS A 79 17.79 -31.16 1.97
C HIS A 79 18.67 -30.12 2.66
N TYR A 80 18.18 -29.49 3.74
CA TYR A 80 18.99 -28.56 4.53
C TYR A 80 20.19 -29.25 5.18
N ILE A 81 20.03 -30.48 5.69
CA ILE A 81 21.14 -31.27 6.24
C ILE A 81 22.18 -31.56 5.16
N VAL A 82 21.75 -31.98 3.96
CA VAL A 82 22.66 -32.26 2.84
C VAL A 82 23.41 -31.00 2.41
N LEU A 83 22.72 -29.87 2.30
CA LEU A 83 23.33 -28.59 1.94
C LEU A 83 24.34 -28.14 3.01
N GLY A 84 23.98 -28.27 4.29
CA GLY A 84 24.85 -27.96 5.41
C GLY A 84 26.10 -28.84 5.45
N ALA A 85 25.96 -30.14 5.21
CA ALA A 85 27.08 -31.06 5.11
C ALA A 85 28.02 -30.69 3.95
N GLY A 86 27.47 -30.37 2.77
CA GLY A 86 28.27 -29.94 1.62
C GLY A 86 29.05 -28.65 1.89
N ALA A 87 28.39 -27.64 2.47
CA ALA A 87 29.03 -26.39 2.85
C ALA A 87 30.14 -26.61 3.89
N PHE A 88 29.88 -27.42 4.91
CA PHE A 88 30.86 -27.76 5.94
C PHE A 88 32.08 -28.47 5.36
N SER A 89 31.87 -29.49 4.51
CA SER A 89 32.95 -30.21 3.83
C SER A 89 33.82 -29.27 2.99
N LEU A 90 33.22 -28.31 2.29
CA LEU A 90 33.96 -27.31 1.51
C LEU A 90 34.85 -26.44 2.41
N VAL A 91 34.33 -25.96 3.55
CA VAL A 91 35.12 -25.16 4.49
C VAL A 91 36.28 -25.97 5.07
N VAL A 92 36.03 -27.21 5.50
CA VAL A 92 37.09 -28.09 6.01
C VAL A 92 38.16 -28.35 4.95
N LEU A 93 37.75 -28.61 3.71
CA LEU A 93 38.67 -28.82 2.59
C LEU A 93 39.55 -27.58 2.38
N LEU A 94 38.96 -26.39 2.35
CA LEU A 94 39.70 -25.13 2.18
C LEU A 94 40.73 -24.93 3.30
N LEU A 95 40.34 -25.17 4.55
CA LEU A 95 41.26 -25.07 5.69
C LEU A 95 42.41 -26.07 5.56
N LEU A 96 42.12 -27.33 5.24
CA LEU A 96 43.15 -28.34 5.02
C LEU A 96 44.11 -27.94 3.89
N THR A 97 43.60 -27.42 2.77
CA THR A 97 44.46 -26.96 1.67
C THR A 97 45.35 -25.79 2.07
N ALA A 98 44.83 -24.83 2.85
CA ALA A 98 45.58 -23.68 3.33
C ALA A 98 46.72 -24.11 4.27
N PHE A 99 46.45 -25.04 5.19
CA PHE A 99 47.48 -25.58 6.09
C PHE A 99 48.50 -26.48 5.37
N LEU A 100 48.08 -27.19 4.31
CA LEU A 100 48.98 -28.06 3.55
C LEU A 100 49.98 -27.28 2.70
N VAL A 101 49.59 -26.11 2.19
CA VAL A 101 50.44 -25.27 1.32
C VAL A 101 51.28 -24.24 2.10
N SER A 102 50.88 -23.91 3.32
CA SER A 102 51.64 -23.05 4.22
C SER A 102 52.90 -23.71 4.74
#